data_AF-A0A916FSV3-F1
#
_entry.id   AF-A0A916FSV3-F1
#
_cell.length_a   1.000
_cell.length_b   1.000
_cell.length_c   1.000
_cell.angle_alpha   90.00
_cell.angle_beta   90.00
_cell.angle_gamma   90.00
#
_symmetry.space_group_name_H-M   'P 1'
#
loop_
_entity.id
_entity.type
_entity.pdbx_description
1 polymer ?
#
loop_
_entity_poly.entity_id
_entity_poly.type
_entity_poly.pdbx_seq_one_letter_code
_entity_poly.pdbx_strand_id
1 'polypeptide(L)'
;MGDRGWLDAQGYLYLSGRIDEVINNGRLKVYPEEIEQLILSHPAIEDCVVFPIPDPVYGQAIAAAVTIAAGHTLREADLCA
;
A
#
# COMPACT_ATOMS: atom_id res chain seq x y z
N MET A 1 13.94 -14.42 -0.08
CA MET A 1 14.24 -13.46 -1.17
C MET A 1 12.89 -13.06 -1.72
N GLY A 2 12.55 -11.78 -1.78
CA GLY A 2 11.13 -11.45 -1.89
C GLY A 2 10.83 -10.01 -2.26
N ASP A 3 11.68 -9.34 -3.03
CA ASP A 3 11.36 -8.05 -3.64
C ASP A 3 10.89 -8.31 -5.08
N ARG A 4 9.75 -7.73 -5.45
CA ARG A 4 9.17 -7.82 -6.79
C ARG A 4 9.59 -6.58 -7.57
N GLY A 5 9.88 -6.74 -8.85
CA GLY A 5 10.18 -5.62 -9.72
C GLY A 5 10.18 -6.03 -11.18
N TRP A 6 10.28 -5.06 -12.08
CA TRP A 6 10.38 -5.26 -13.51
C TRP A 6 11.44 -4.33 -14.13
N LEU A 7 11.95 -4.72 -15.29
CA LEU A 7 12.88 -3.91 -16.09
C LEU A 7 12.14 -3.28 -17.26
N ASP A 8 12.48 -2.05 -17.61
CA ASP A 8 12.06 -1.46 -18.89
C ASP A 8 12.99 -1.85 -20.05
N ALA A 9 12.66 -1.39 -21.26
CA ALA A 9 13.45 -1.65 -22.46
C ALA A 9 14.82 -0.93 -22.47
N GLN A 10 15.04 0.02 -21.57
CA GLN A 10 16.28 0.76 -21.40
C GLN A 10 17.14 0.18 -20.27
N GLY A 11 16.65 -0.87 -19.57
CA GLY A 11 17.36 -1.57 -18.50
C GLY A 11 17.20 -0.94 -17.12
N TYR A 12 16.26 -0.02 -16.92
CA TYR A 12 15.96 0.53 -15.59
C TYR A 12 15.11 -0.44 -14.78
N LEU A 13 15.52 -0.66 -13.52
CA LEU A 13 14.82 -1.50 -12.56
C LEU A 13 13.78 -0.71 -11.77
N TYR A 14 12.53 -1.15 -11.85
CA TYR A 14 11.40 -0.64 -11.09
C TYR A 14 11.02 -1.66 -10.02
N LEU A 15 10.98 -1.24 -8.76
CA LEU A 15 10.57 -2.07 -7.63
C LEU A 15 9.07 -1.91 -7.39
N SER A 16 8.37 -3.03 -7.19
CA SER A 16 6.92 -3.17 -7.05
C SER A 16 6.55 -3.77 -5.68
N GLY A 17 7.37 -3.49 -4.66
CA GLY A 17 7.17 -4.00 -3.30
C GLY A 17 7.71 -5.41 -3.10
N ARG A 18 7.15 -6.13 -2.11
CA ARG A 18 7.62 -7.43 -1.65
C ARG A 18 6.69 -8.57 -2.10
N ILE A 19 7.26 -9.66 -2.60
CA ILE A 19 6.56 -10.88 -3.06
C ILE A 19 5.80 -11.58 -1.92
N ASP A 20 6.27 -11.47 -0.67
CA ASP A 20 5.82 -12.34 0.43
C ASP A 20 5.09 -11.61 1.58
N GLU A 21 4.77 -10.32 1.45
CA GLU A 21 4.18 -9.57 2.56
C GLU A 21 2.68 -9.75 2.63
N VAL A 22 2.23 -10.80 3.33
CA VAL A 22 0.82 -10.99 3.67
C VAL A 22 0.55 -10.46 5.08
N ILE A 23 -0.41 -9.54 5.20
CA ILE A 23 -0.90 -9.04 6.48
C ILE A 23 -1.88 -10.06 7.07
N ASN A 24 -1.62 -10.51 8.29
CA ASN A 24 -2.44 -11.46 9.04
C ASN A 24 -3.37 -10.70 9.99
N ASN A 25 -4.50 -10.25 9.46
CA ASN A 25 -5.52 -9.58 10.26
C ASN A 25 -6.48 -10.62 10.85
N GLY A 26 -6.17 -11.11 12.05
CA GLY A 26 -6.92 -12.16 12.71
C GLY A 26 -6.94 -13.46 11.91
N ARG A 27 -8.09 -13.81 11.35
CA ARG A 27 -8.27 -15.01 10.50
C ARG A 27 -8.19 -14.71 9.00
N LEU A 28 -7.89 -13.47 8.63
CA LEU A 28 -7.83 -13.01 7.25
C LEU A 28 -6.38 -12.86 6.80
N LYS A 29 -6.15 -13.22 5.53
CA LYS A 29 -4.92 -12.99 4.80
C LYS A 29 -5.18 -11.83 3.85
N VAL A 30 -4.44 -10.74 4.03
CA VAL A 30 -4.60 -9.52 3.27
C VAL A 30 -3.34 -9.27 2.46
N TYR A 31 -3.50 -9.04 1.17
CA TYR A 31 -2.41 -8.72 0.26
C TYR A 31 -2.33 -7.19 0.13
N PRO A 32 -1.25 -6.53 0.62
CA PRO A 32 -1.10 -5.09 0.61
C PRO A 32 -1.29 -4.47 -0.77
N GLU A 33 -0.77 -5.13 -1.81
CA GLU A 33 -0.85 -4.66 -3.20
C GLU A 33 -2.29 -4.36 -3.65
N GLU A 34 -3.26 -5.20 -3.29
CA GLU A 34 -4.66 -4.99 -3.69
C GLU A 34 -5.22 -3.69 -3.10
N ILE A 35 -4.80 -3.37 -1.87
CA ILE A 35 -5.19 -2.15 -1.15
C ILE A 35 -4.43 -0.95 -1.71
N GLU A 36 -3.13 -1.09 -1.96
CA GLU A 36 -2.30 -0.05 -2.58
C GLU A 36 -2.85 0.36 -3.94
N GLN A 37 -3.18 -0.61 -4.81
CA GLN A 37 -3.77 -0.34 -6.13
C GLN A 37 -5.12 0.39 -6.01
N LEU A 38 -5.94 0.03 -5.03
CA LEU A 38 -7.20 0.73 -4.77
C LEU A 38 -6.95 2.16 -4.29
N ILE A 39 -6.03 2.38 -3.36
CA ILE A 39 -5.69 3.72 -2.84
C ILE A 39 -5.10 4.59 -3.95
N LEU A 40 -4.20 4.03 -4.77
CA LEU A 40 -3.59 4.71 -5.91
C LEU A 40 -4.58 5.07 -7.03
N SER A 41 -5.79 4.48 -7.02
CA SER A 41 -6.85 4.90 -7.94
C SER A 41 -7.46 6.27 -7.59
N HIS A 42 -7.19 6.79 -6.39
CA HIS A 42 -7.67 8.09 -5.96
C HIS A 42 -6.83 9.23 -6.57
N PRO A 43 -7.43 10.19 -7.30
CA PRO A 43 -6.69 11.19 -8.08
C PRO A 43 -5.84 12.16 -7.25
N ALA A 44 -6.12 12.27 -5.95
CA ALA A 44 -5.35 13.11 -5.03
C ALA A 44 -4.15 12.40 -4.38
N ILE A 45 -3.90 11.11 -4.69
CA ILE A 45 -2.81 10.32 -4.12
C ILE A 45 -1.77 10.06 -5.22
N GLU A 46 -0.52 10.44 -4.95
CA GLU A 46 0.62 10.25 -5.85
C GLU A 46 1.30 8.90 -5.63
N ASP A 47 1.41 8.47 -4.38
CA ASP A 47 2.07 7.22 -4.01
C ASP A 47 1.45 6.63 -2.73
N CYS A 48 1.55 5.32 -2.55
CA CYS A 48 1.00 4.60 -1.39
C CYS A 48 1.80 3.34 -1.06
N VAL A 49 2.00 3.10 0.24
CA VAL A 49 2.51 1.84 0.80
C VAL A 49 1.60 1.35 1.92
N VAL A 50 1.20 0.09 1.86
CA VAL A 50 0.36 -0.60 2.85
C VAL A 50 1.18 -1.61 3.63
N PHE A 51 1.07 -1.60 4.95
CA PHE A 51 1.91 -2.42 5.83
C PHE A 51 1.19 -2.80 7.13
N PRO A 52 1.61 -3.90 7.79
CA PRO A 52 1.02 -4.29 9.06
C PRO A 52 1.53 -3.42 10.22
N ILE A 53 0.64 -3.09 11.15
CA ILE A 53 1.00 -2.56 12.48
C ILE A 53 0.50 -3.50 13.59
N PRO A 54 1.15 -3.54 14.77
CA PRO A 54 0.66 -4.36 15.89
C PRO A 54 -0.77 -4.00 16.30
N ASP A 55 -1.61 -5.01 16.49
CA ASP A 55 -3.00 -4.84 16.93
C ASP A 55 -3.35 -5.83 18.06
N PRO A 56 -3.96 -5.39 19.17
CA PRO A 56 -4.24 -6.25 20.31
C PRO A 56 -5.38 -7.25 20.09
N VAL A 57 -6.23 -7.05 19.09
CA VAL A 57 -7.40 -7.90 18.78
C VAL A 57 -7.08 -8.87 17.65
N TYR A 58 -6.44 -8.37 16.59
CA TYR A 58 -6.22 -9.09 15.34
C TYR A 58 -4.77 -9.52 15.13
N GLY A 59 -3.87 -9.17 16.06
CA GLY A 59 -2.42 -9.37 15.92
C GLY A 59 -1.78 -8.34 14.98
N GLN A 60 -2.32 -8.19 13.77
CA GLN A 60 -1.91 -7.15 12.82
C GLN A 60 -3.13 -6.35 12.33
N ALA A 61 -3.06 -5.03 12.41
CA ALA A 61 -3.95 -4.12 11.69
C ALA A 61 -3.28 -3.63 10.39
N ILE A 62 -4.11 -3.20 9.44
CA ILE A 62 -3.65 -2.67 8.16
C ILE A 62 -3.45 -1.17 8.33
N ALA A 63 -2.28 -0.66 7.96
CA ALA A 63 -2.00 0.76 7.89
C ALA A 63 -1.53 1.12 6.47
N ALA A 64 -1.79 2.36 6.06
CA ALA A 64 -1.34 2.91 4.80
C ALA A 64 -0.61 4.23 5.04
N ALA A 65 0.53 4.42 4.39
CA ALA A 65 1.18 5.71 4.23
C ALA A 65 0.97 6.18 2.79
N VAL A 66 0.63 7.46 2.61
CA VAL A 66 0.30 8.03 1.30
C VAL A 66 1.02 9.35 1.08
N THR A 67 1.40 9.60 -0.17
CA THR A 67 1.87 10.91 -0.63
C THR A 67 0.73 11.61 -1.35
N ILE A 68 0.40 12.82 -0.93
CA ILE A 68 -0.66 13.62 -1.56
C ILE A 68 -0.10 14.28 -2.81
N ALA A 69 -0.79 14.14 -3.94
CA ALA A 69 -0.39 14.77 -5.20
C ALA A 69 -0.36 16.30 -5.08
N ALA A 70 0.60 16.93 -5.76
CA ALA A 70 0.74 18.38 -5.74
C ALA A 70 -0.57 19.12 -6.07
N GLY A 71 -0.89 20.16 -5.30
CA GLY A 71 -2.11 20.95 -5.46
C GLY A 71 -3.37 20.34 -4.87
N HIS A 72 -3.30 19.13 -4.29
CA HIS A 72 -4.41 18.54 -3.55
C HIS A 72 -4.24 18.75 -2.04
N THR A 73 -5.36 18.67 -1.32
CA THR A 73 -5.38 18.60 0.13
C THR A 73 -6.33 17.47 0.51
N LEU A 74 -5.82 16.52 1.28
CA LEU A 74 -6.58 15.40 1.81
C LEU A 74 -6.57 15.50 3.33
N ARG A 75 -7.75 15.44 3.94
CA ARG A 75 -7.91 15.23 5.38
C ARG A 75 -8.41 13.81 5.61
N GLU A 76 -8.24 13.32 6.83
CA GLU A 76 -8.76 12.02 7.24
C GLU A 76 -10.26 11.86 6.90
N ALA A 77 -11.06 12.91 7.12
CA ALA A 77 -12.49 12.92 6.78
C ALA A 77 -12.79 12.74 5.29
N ASP A 78 -11.84 13.07 4.41
CA ASP A 78 -11.99 12.95 2.96
C ASP A 78 -11.67 11.51 2.46
N LEU A 79 -11.16 10.62 3.33
CA LEU A 79 -10.79 9.23 3.03
C LEU A 79 -11.84 8.18 3.46
N CYS A 80 -12.88 8.60 4.19
CA CYS A 80 -13.98 7.73 4.61
C CYS A 80 -15.15 7.84 3.61
N ALA A 81 -15.30 6.85 2.73
CA ALA A 81 -16.51 6.62 1.92
C ALA A 81 -17.27 5.38 2.42
#